data_AF-A0A376RGX6-F1
#
_entry.id   AF-A0A376RGX6-F1
#
_cell.length_a   1.000
_cell.length_b   1.000
_cell.length_c   1.000
_cell.angle_alpha   90.00
_cell.angle_beta   90.00
_cell.angle_gamma   90.00
#
_symmetry.space_group_name_H-M   'P 1'
#
loop_
_entity.id
_entity.type
_entity.pdbx_description
1 polymer ?
#
loop_
_entity_poly.entity_id
_entity_poly.type
_entity_poly.pdbx_seq_one_letter_code
_entity_poly.pdbx_strand_id
1 'polypeptide(L)'
;MFTSEWNKHAVRTYKANHYCDPATHHFNEDIRDITLSHKEGVSDEAAAEHIRQHIPEHDVLLAGFPCQPFSLAGVSKKNSLGRAHGFACDTQGTLFFDVVRIIDARRPAMFVLENVKNLKSHDQGKNVPHHHADAGRTGL
;
A
#
# COMPACT_ATOMS: atom_id res chain seq x y z
N MET A 1 8.87 -15.63 -0.76
CA MET A 1 8.11 -15.01 -1.88
C MET A 1 6.66 -14.81 -1.43
N PHE A 2 5.99 -13.74 -1.88
CA PHE A 2 4.61 -13.42 -1.48
C PHE A 2 3.81 -12.86 -2.66
N THR A 3 2.53 -13.21 -2.77
CA THR A 3 1.60 -12.68 -3.77
C THR A 3 0.24 -12.39 -3.16
N SER A 4 -0.31 -11.21 -3.44
CA SER A 4 -1.68 -10.82 -3.06
C SER A 4 -2.51 -10.60 -4.32
N GLU A 5 -3.61 -11.33 -4.48
CA GLU A 5 -4.56 -11.17 -5.59
C GLU A 5 -5.94 -11.68 -5.17
N TRP A 6 -6.94 -10.80 -5.24
CA TRP A 6 -8.30 -11.07 -4.76
C TRP A 6 -9.13 -11.86 -5.77
N ASN A 7 -8.84 -11.74 -7.07
CA ASN A 7 -9.60 -12.40 -8.13
C ASN A 7 -9.15 -13.85 -8.29
N LYS A 8 -10.00 -14.78 -7.86
CA LYS A 8 -9.72 -16.23 -7.91
C LYS A 8 -9.45 -16.77 -9.32
N HIS A 9 -10.03 -16.18 -10.36
CA HIS A 9 -9.72 -16.56 -11.75
C HIS A 9 -8.32 -16.10 -12.16
N ALA A 10 -7.90 -14.91 -11.74
CA ALA A 10 -6.54 -14.42 -11.96
C ALA A 10 -5.52 -15.30 -11.21
N VAL A 11 -5.77 -15.62 -9.94
CA VAL A 11 -4.92 -16.53 -9.14
C VAL A 11 -4.77 -17.89 -9.82
N ARG A 12 -5.87 -18.46 -10.33
CA ARG A 12 -5.83 -19.75 -11.04
C ARG A 12 -4.93 -19.67 -12.27
N THR A 13 -5.07 -18.63 -13.09
CA THR A 13 -4.23 -18.43 -14.27
C THR A 13 -2.77 -18.20 -13.88
N TYR A 14 -2.51 -17.40 -12.84
CA TYR A 14 -1.16 -17.14 -12.34
C TYR A 14 -0.45 -18.44 -11.93
N LYS A 15 -1.10 -19.28 -11.11
CA LYS A 15 -0.54 -20.56 -10.66
C LYS A 15 -0.31 -21.56 -11.79
N ALA A 16 -1.07 -21.46 -12.88
CA ALA A 16 -0.86 -22.31 -14.06
C ALA A 16 0.39 -21.92 -14.88
N ASN A 17 0.89 -20.68 -14.72
CA ASN A 17 1.98 -20.13 -15.54
C ASN A 17 3.26 -19.82 -14.75
N HIS A 18 3.18 -19.76 -13.41
CA HIS A 18 4.31 -19.45 -12.55
C HIS A 18 4.51 -20.55 -11.50
N TYR A 19 5.75 -21.04 -11.38
CA TYR A 19 6.11 -22.00 -10.35
C TYR A 19 6.02 -21.33 -8.97
N CYS A 20 5.20 -21.92 -8.08
CA CYS A 20 4.92 -21.40 -6.76
C CYS A 20 5.15 -22.53 -5.73
N ASP A 21 6.37 -22.66 -5.22
CA ASP A 21 6.69 -23.64 -4.19
C ASP A 21 6.00 -23.27 -2.86
N PRO A 22 5.09 -24.13 -2.32
CA PRO A 22 4.37 -23.83 -1.08
C PRO A 22 5.27 -23.63 0.15
N ALA A 23 6.50 -24.16 0.14
CA ALA A 23 7.44 -23.98 1.25
C ALA A 23 8.05 -22.57 1.28
N THR A 24 8.07 -21.87 0.15
CA THR A 24 8.78 -20.59 -0.02
C THR A 24 7.91 -19.48 -0.59
N HIS A 25 6.68 -19.77 -1.02
CA HIS A 25 5.74 -18.83 -1.62
C HIS A 25 4.35 -18.91 -0.98
N HIS A 26 3.88 -17.79 -0.45
CA HIS A 26 2.56 -17.65 0.17
C HIS A 26 1.64 -16.74 -0.66
N PHE A 27 0.36 -17.09 -0.67
CA PHE A 27 -0.70 -16.31 -1.32
C PHE A 27 -1.63 -15.68 -0.29
N ASN A 28 -2.10 -14.48 -0.60
CA ASN A 28 -3.15 -13.77 0.12
C ASN A 28 -4.25 -13.35 -0.87
N GLU A 29 -5.51 -13.38 -0.43
CA GLU A 29 -6.66 -12.92 -1.24
C GLU A 29 -6.93 -11.43 -0.96
N ASP A 30 -7.26 -11.07 0.28
CA ASP A 30 -7.51 -9.68 0.70
C ASP A 30 -6.32 -9.12 1.49
N ILE A 31 -5.67 -8.10 0.92
CA ILE A 31 -4.48 -7.49 1.53
C ILE A 31 -4.77 -6.83 2.87
N ARG A 32 -6.03 -6.43 3.11
CA ARG A 32 -6.46 -5.76 4.33
C ARG A 32 -6.45 -6.69 5.54
N ASP A 33 -6.47 -8.00 5.33
CA ASP A 33 -6.31 -9.00 6.39
C ASP A 33 -4.88 -9.00 6.95
N ILE A 34 -3.89 -8.63 6.12
CA ILE A 34 -2.49 -8.53 6.51
C ILE A 34 -2.18 -7.12 7.03
N THR A 35 -2.62 -6.08 6.33
CA THR A 35 -2.33 -4.70 6.74
C THR A 35 -3.21 -4.23 7.89
N LEU A 36 -4.31 -4.93 8.19
CA LEU A 36 -5.30 -4.56 9.20
C LEU A 36 -5.92 -3.17 8.97
N SER A 37 -5.94 -2.67 7.74
CA SER A 37 -6.47 -1.33 7.41
C SER A 37 -7.98 -1.18 7.62
N HIS A 38 -8.71 -2.30 7.67
CA HIS A 38 -10.14 -2.32 7.95
C HIS A 38 -10.49 -2.42 9.44
N LYS A 39 -9.50 -2.57 10.33
CA LYS A 39 -9.71 -2.71 11.77
C LYS A 39 -9.44 -1.39 12.50
N GLU A 40 -10.42 -0.93 13.27
CA GLU A 40 -10.24 0.21 14.17
C GLU A 40 -9.44 -0.19 15.41
N GLY A 41 -8.71 0.76 16.00
CA GLY A 41 -7.99 0.55 17.26
C GLY A 41 -6.66 -0.21 17.15
N VAL A 42 -6.22 -0.58 15.95
CA VAL A 42 -4.89 -1.15 15.70
C VAL A 42 -3.88 -0.01 15.53
N SER A 43 -2.83 0.02 16.35
CA SER A 43 -1.74 1.00 16.19
C SER A 43 -0.91 0.71 14.92
N ASP A 44 -0.21 1.71 14.42
CA ASP A 44 0.62 1.55 13.23
C ASP A 44 1.77 0.56 13.47
N GLU A 45 2.36 0.55 14.66
CA GLU A 45 3.41 -0.39 15.05
C GLU A 45 2.88 -1.83 15.08
N ALA A 46 1.69 -2.05 15.64
CA ALA A 46 1.07 -3.36 15.71
C ALA A 46 0.72 -3.90 14.31
N ALA A 47 0.23 -3.02 13.43
CA ALA A 47 -0.01 -3.39 12.04
C ALA A 47 1.29 -3.69 11.27
N ALA A 48 2.34 -2.88 11.48
CA ALA A 48 3.64 -3.12 10.86
C ALA A 48 4.22 -4.48 11.28
N GLU A 49 4.06 -4.85 12.55
CA GLU A 49 4.47 -6.17 13.04
C GLU A 49 3.64 -7.30 12.43
N HIS A 50 2.32 -7.13 12.35
CA HIS A 50 1.45 -8.11 11.69
C HIS A 50 1.79 -8.30 10.20
N ILE A 51 2.14 -7.22 9.50
CA ILE A 51 2.63 -7.28 8.10
C ILE A 51 3.92 -8.11 8.02
N ARG A 52 4.89 -7.89 8.91
CA ARG A 52 6.15 -8.65 8.93
C ARG A 52 5.97 -10.14 9.23
N GLN A 53 4.88 -10.54 9.88
CA GLN A 53 4.61 -11.97 10.09
C GLN A 53 4.13 -12.69 8.83
N HIS A 54 3.55 -11.97 7.87
CA HIS A 54 2.90 -12.57 6.69
C HIS A 54 3.65 -12.32 5.38
N ILE A 55 4.22 -11.14 5.20
CA ILE A 55 4.99 -10.76 4.02
C ILE A 55 6.45 -10.85 4.42
N PRO A 56 7.31 -11.70 3.81
CA PRO A 56 8.73 -11.83 4.17
C PRO A 56 9.56 -10.60 3.77
N GLU A 57 10.82 -10.54 4.24
CA GLU A 57 11.80 -9.59 3.71
C GLU A 57 12.00 -9.80 2.20
N HIS A 58 12.18 -8.69 1.49
CA HIS A 58 12.32 -8.68 0.04
C HIS A 58 13.01 -7.40 -0.43
N ASP A 59 13.78 -7.51 -1.50
CA ASP A 59 14.51 -6.37 -2.07
C ASP A 59 13.62 -5.47 -2.93
N VAL A 60 12.64 -6.05 -3.61
CA VAL A 60 11.80 -5.37 -4.59
C VAL A 60 10.32 -5.61 -4.32
N LEU A 61 9.56 -4.53 -4.19
CA LEU A 61 8.09 -4.55 -4.10
C LEU A 61 7.47 -4.17 -5.44
N LEU A 62 6.53 -4.98 -5.93
CA LEU A 62 5.75 -4.70 -7.13
C LEU A 62 4.27 -4.56 -6.75
N ALA A 63 3.62 -3.46 -7.16
CA ALA A 63 2.19 -3.29 -6.90
C ALA A 63 1.50 -2.57 -8.06
N GLY A 64 0.40 -3.16 -8.55
CA GLY A 64 -0.57 -2.51 -9.42
C GLY A 64 -1.86 -2.29 -8.63
N PHE A 65 -2.06 -1.08 -8.10
CA PHE A 65 -3.24 -0.76 -7.30
C PHE A 65 -4.27 -0.02 -8.16
N PRO A 66 -5.58 -0.23 -7.94
CA PRO A 66 -6.60 0.44 -8.73
C PRO A 66 -6.61 1.96 -8.47
N CYS A 67 -6.89 2.75 -9.50
CA CYS A 67 -7.08 4.20 -9.39
C CYS A 67 -8.40 4.50 -8.66
N GLN A 68 -8.38 4.49 -7.32
CA GLN A 68 -9.52 4.85 -6.49
C GLN A 68 -9.53 6.37 -6.24
N PRO A 69 -10.67 7.07 -6.38
CA PRO A 69 -10.76 8.47 -5.97
C PRO A 69 -10.53 8.56 -4.47
N PHE A 70 -9.64 9.45 -4.02
CA PHE A 70 -9.49 9.79 -2.61
C PHE A 70 -10.77 10.48 -2.16
N SER A 71 -11.74 9.72 -1.64
CA SER A 71 -13.05 10.28 -1.33
C SER A 71 -12.92 11.25 -0.15
N LEU A 72 -13.04 12.54 -0.46
CA LEU A 72 -13.18 13.69 0.45
C LEU A 72 -14.32 13.56 1.49
N ALA A 73 -15.08 12.47 1.51
CA ALA A 73 -16.24 12.28 2.38
C ALA A 73 -15.88 12.24 3.89
N GLY A 74 -14.61 11.97 4.24
CA GLY A 74 -14.10 12.12 5.61
C GLY A 74 -13.55 13.52 5.96
N VAL A 75 -13.30 14.36 4.96
CA VAL A 75 -12.57 15.63 5.07
C VAL A 75 -13.50 16.76 5.55
N SER A 76 -14.78 16.75 5.17
CA SER A 76 -15.74 17.80 5.52
C SER A 76 -16.16 17.83 7.00
N LYS A 77 -15.96 16.75 7.77
CA LYS A 77 -16.35 16.68 9.19
C LYS A 77 -15.20 16.97 10.16
N LYS A 78 -13.94 16.92 9.70
CA LYS A 78 -12.73 17.08 10.53
C LYS A 78 -12.06 18.46 10.37
N ASN A 79 -12.25 19.13 9.24
CA ASN A 79 -11.79 20.52 9.05
C ASN A 79 -12.54 21.53 9.94
N SER A 80 -13.76 21.23 10.38
CA SER A 80 -14.52 22.03 11.35
C SER A 80 -14.01 21.90 12.80
N LEU A 81 -13.00 21.05 13.06
CA LEU A 81 -12.44 20.79 14.39
C LEU A 81 -10.98 21.28 14.56
N GLY A 82 -10.42 21.99 13.60
CA GLY A 82 -9.16 22.74 13.76
C GLY A 82 -7.91 21.91 14.09
N ARG A 83 -7.89 20.60 13.80
CA ARG A 83 -6.70 19.77 14.03
C ARG A 83 -5.88 19.62 12.75
N ALA A 84 -4.63 20.06 12.77
CA ALA A 84 -3.66 19.76 11.73
C ALA A 84 -3.30 18.27 11.81
N HIS A 85 -3.81 17.47 10.87
CA HIS A 85 -3.51 16.04 10.78
C HIS A 85 -2.96 15.71 9.40
N GLY A 86 -1.84 14.98 9.35
CA GLY A 86 -1.10 14.67 8.12
C GLY A 86 -1.81 13.71 7.16
N PHE A 87 -1.22 13.60 5.96
CA PHE A 87 -1.68 12.88 4.76
C PHE A 87 -2.20 11.44 4.96
N ALA A 88 -1.79 10.76 6.03
CA ALA A 88 -2.33 9.44 6.40
C ALA A 88 -3.86 9.46 6.60
N CYS A 89 -4.44 10.62 6.94
CA CYS A 89 -5.88 10.74 7.15
C CYS A 89 -6.69 10.85 5.85
N ASP A 90 -6.09 11.33 4.75
CA ASP A 90 -6.80 11.58 3.48
C ASP A 90 -6.80 10.34 2.56
N THR A 91 -5.87 9.40 2.76
CA THR A 91 -5.76 8.15 2.00
C THR A 91 -6.43 6.94 2.67
N GLN A 92 -6.94 7.12 3.89
CA GLN A 92 -7.63 6.09 4.66
C GLN A 92 -8.81 5.52 3.85
N GLY A 93 -8.77 4.21 3.60
CA GLY A 93 -9.81 3.47 2.86
C GLY A 93 -9.46 3.10 1.42
N THR A 94 -8.29 3.49 0.90
CA THR A 94 -7.82 3.08 -0.43
C THR A 94 -6.75 1.98 -0.35
N LEU A 95 -6.68 1.12 -1.37
CA LEU A 95 -5.65 0.08 -1.49
C LEU A 95 -4.24 0.67 -1.65
N PHE A 96 -4.13 1.94 -2.05
CA PHE A 96 -2.87 2.67 -2.03
C PHE A 96 -2.29 2.75 -0.61
N PHE A 97 -3.14 2.95 0.40
CA PHE A 97 -2.69 3.00 1.80
C PHE A 97 -2.13 1.65 2.27
N ASP A 98 -2.73 0.54 1.83
CA ASP A 98 -2.20 -0.80 2.11
C ASP A 98 -0.79 -0.99 1.55
N VAL A 99 -0.54 -0.52 0.32
CA VAL A 99 0.79 -0.55 -0.30
C VAL A 99 1.78 0.30 0.51
N VAL A 100 1.40 1.52 0.91
CA VAL A 100 2.26 2.40 1.73
C VAL A 100 2.63 1.76 3.07
N ARG A 101 1.67 1.13 3.76
CA ARG A 101 1.94 0.42 5.03
C ARG A 101 2.93 -0.72 4.85
N ILE A 102 2.85 -1.46 3.75
CA ILE A 102 3.79 -2.55 3.46
C ILE A 102 5.19 -2.00 3.20
N ILE A 103 5.31 -0.93 2.41
CA ILE A 103 6.60 -0.26 2.15
C ILE A 103 7.23 0.22 3.46
N ASP A 104 6.46 0.84 4.35
CA ASP A 104 6.98 1.31 5.65
C ASP A 104 7.39 0.16 6.57
N ALA A 105 6.56 -0.89 6.65
CA ALA A 105 6.83 -2.06 7.51
C ALA A 105 8.02 -2.91 7.05
N ARG A 106 8.27 -2.99 5.73
CA ARG A 106 9.30 -3.87 5.14
C ARG A 106 10.52 -3.16 4.58
N ARG A 107 10.42 -1.88 4.24
CA ARG A 107 11.51 -1.06 3.71
C ARG A 107 12.31 -1.76 2.59
N PRO A 108 11.65 -2.23 1.52
CA PRO A 108 12.36 -2.85 0.41
C PRO A 108 13.34 -1.86 -0.22
N ALA A 109 14.44 -2.36 -0.76
CA ALA A 109 15.45 -1.52 -1.41
C ALA A 109 14.87 -0.73 -2.60
N MET A 110 13.89 -1.31 -3.32
CA MET A 110 13.20 -0.70 -4.45
C MET A 110 11.71 -1.06 -4.49
N PHE A 111 10.91 -0.22 -5.12
CA PHE A 111 9.53 -0.52 -5.45
C PHE A 111 9.14 -0.02 -6.84
N VAL A 112 8.21 -0.72 -7.50
CA VAL A 112 7.60 -0.31 -8.77
C VAL A 112 6.09 -0.29 -8.59
N LEU A 113 5.50 0.88 -8.80
CA LEU A 113 4.06 1.11 -8.66
C LEU A 113 3.47 1.35 -10.04
N GLU A 114 2.66 0.42 -10.52
CA GLU A 114 1.91 0.54 -11.76
C GLU A 114 0.54 1.16 -11.48
N ASN A 115 0.13 2.12 -12.33
CA ASN A 115 -1.18 2.74 -12.29
C ASN A 115 -1.51 3.36 -13.66
N VAL A 116 -2.76 3.77 -13.86
CA VAL A 116 -3.27 4.33 -15.13
C VAL A 116 -2.59 5.66 -15.52
N LYS A 117 -2.42 5.86 -16.84
CA LYS A 117 -1.76 7.04 -17.45
C LYS A 117 -2.32 8.40 -17.02
N ASN A 118 -3.56 8.45 -16.51
CA ASN A 118 -4.26 9.68 -16.13
C ASN A 118 -4.19 10.01 -14.64
N LEU A 119 -3.30 9.39 -13.85
CA LEU A 119 -3.10 9.75 -12.44
C LEU A 119 -2.80 11.26 -12.25
N LYS A 120 -2.14 11.89 -13.24
CA LYS A 120 -1.89 13.34 -13.27
C LYS A 120 -3.09 14.19 -13.73
N SER A 121 -3.95 13.63 -14.56
CA SER A 121 -4.94 14.37 -15.37
C SER A 121 -6.36 14.28 -14.83
N HIS A 122 -6.67 13.27 -14.02
CA HIS A 122 -8.04 12.99 -13.58
C HIS A 122 -8.52 13.90 -12.44
N ASP A 123 -7.64 14.74 -11.86
CA ASP A 123 -7.98 15.50 -10.65
C ASP A 123 -7.12 16.77 -10.45
N GLN A 124 -7.02 17.62 -11.49
CA GLN A 124 -6.33 18.91 -11.45
C GLN A 124 -4.96 18.90 -10.72
N GLY A 125 -4.13 17.88 -10.95
CA GLY A 125 -2.77 17.81 -10.40
C GLY A 125 -2.65 17.52 -8.90
N LYS A 126 -3.72 17.13 -8.19
CA LYS A 126 -3.67 16.88 -6.73
C LYS A 126 -3.17 15.49 -6.32
N ASN A 127 -3.17 14.52 -7.24
CA ASN A 127 -3.04 13.09 -6.90
C ASN A 127 -1.69 12.44 -7.25
N VAL A 128 -0.65 13.22 -7.52
CA VAL A 128 0.72 12.69 -7.54
C VAL A 128 1.48 13.26 -6.34
N PRO A 129 1.68 12.48 -5.27
CA PRO A 129 2.49 12.91 -4.14
C PRO A 129 3.93 13.15 -4.61
N HIS A 130 4.40 14.39 -4.52
CA HIS A 130 5.82 14.72 -4.63
C HIS A 130 6.52 14.22 -3.36
N HIS A 131 7.02 12.99 -3.37
CA HIS A 131 8.02 12.56 -2.40
C HIS A 131 9.35 13.25 -2.73
N HIS A 132 9.67 14.33 -2.03
CA HIS A 132 11.07 14.73 -1.88
C HIS A 132 11.77 13.63 -1.09
N ALA A 133 12.47 12.76 -1.80
CA ALA A 133 13.47 11.87 -1.22
C ALA A 133 14.62 12.76 -0.72
N ASP A 134 14.58 13.13 0.56
CA ASP A 134 15.72 13.73 1.23
C ASP A 134 16.75 12.62 1.49
N ALA A 135 17.52 12.30 0.46
CA ALA A 135 18.70 11.47 0.57
C ALA A 135 19.75 12.27 1.36
N GLY A 136 19.95 11.88 2.61
CA GLY A 136 20.88 12.50 3.53
C GLY A 136 22.27 12.70 2.92
N ARG A 137 22.66 13.97 2.77
CA ARG A 137 24.07 14.36 2.72
C ARG A 137 24.66 14.17 4.12
N THR A 138 25.31 13.04 4.34
CA THR A 138 26.36 12.94 5.34
C THR A 138 27.57 13.72 4.81
N GLY A 139 27.92 14.80 5.51
CA GLY A 139 29.17 15.51 5.30
C GLY A 139 30.33 14.74 5.91
N LEU A 140 31.31 14.43 5.07
CA LEU A 140 32.73 14.41 5.42
C LEU A 140 33.39 15.52 4.61
#